data_AF-A0A0V8HNQ3-F1
#
_entry.id   AF-A0A0V8HNQ3-F1
#
_cell.length_a   1.000
_cell.length_b   1.000
_cell.length_c   1.000
_cell.angle_alpha   90.00
_cell.angle_beta   90.00
_cell.angle_gamma   90.00
#
_symmetry.space_group_name_H-M   'P 1'
#
loop_
_entity.id
_entity.type
_entity.pdbx_description
1 polymer ?
#
loop_
_entity_poly.entity_id
_entity_poly.type
_entity_poly.pdbx_seq_one_letter_code
_entity_poly.pdbx_strand_id
1 'polypeptide(L)'
;MTTTSQLSSADASIARFEKQTSRYGRNTMIIGLVLSLIGPIYIAFFSGLEITGAMIWVAFLAVAGTFGVLWFVEPLTYFPILGSAAMYQAFMIGNISNKLLPAAIVAQSTIGAKPGTKRGDLAAVMAICGAATVHLTSLLLLVGLLGTWLVSLIPADVIEVARLYIMPSLMGAVLVQSIVAMKSFRPTVIAVVLALLMNFVLVPLAPTLGMFATAIVVICSILFSWLLRNRKTTYSTES
;
A
#
# COMPACT_ATOMS: atom_id res chain seq x y z
N MET A 1 -20.54 -20.49 37.80
CA MET A 1 -20.77 -21.67 36.94
C MET A 1 -21.23 -21.18 35.57
N THR A 2 -20.28 -20.87 34.68
CA THR A 2 -20.58 -20.63 33.26
C THR A 2 -20.74 -22.01 32.63
N THR A 3 -21.96 -22.40 32.29
CA THR A 3 -22.31 -23.76 31.89
C THR A 3 -21.67 -24.13 30.55
N THR A 4 -21.08 -25.33 30.48
CA THR A 4 -20.39 -25.94 29.32
C THR A 4 -21.19 -25.84 28.00
N SER A 5 -22.52 -25.71 28.08
CA SER A 5 -23.42 -25.48 26.94
C SER A 5 -23.22 -24.11 26.25
N GLN A 6 -22.95 -23.03 26.99
CA GLN A 6 -22.77 -21.69 26.39
C GLN A 6 -21.43 -21.57 25.65
N LEU A 7 -20.37 -22.21 26.16
CA LEU A 7 -19.05 -22.25 25.51
C LEU A 7 -19.13 -22.94 24.13
N SER A 8 -19.88 -24.04 24.02
CA SER A 8 -20.16 -24.72 22.74
C SER A 8 -20.85 -23.80 21.72
N SER A 9 -21.82 -22.99 22.17
CA SER A 9 -22.53 -22.05 21.27
C SER A 9 -21.65 -20.89 20.80
N ALA A 10 -20.77 -20.38 21.67
CA ALA A 10 -19.84 -19.31 21.35
C ALA A 10 -18.77 -19.80 20.37
N ASP A 11 -18.19 -20.97 20.60
CA ASP A 11 -17.21 -21.56 19.69
C ASP A 11 -17.82 -21.87 18.31
N ALA A 12 -19.05 -22.38 18.27
CA ALA A 12 -19.78 -22.58 17.02
C ALA A 12 -20.04 -21.25 16.29
N SER A 13 -20.36 -20.17 17.02
CA SER A 13 -20.56 -18.84 16.43
C SER A 13 -19.27 -18.26 15.83
N ILE A 14 -18.13 -18.45 16.50
CA ILE A 14 -16.82 -17.99 16.03
C ILE A 14 -16.39 -18.79 14.80
N ALA A 15 -16.57 -20.12 14.81
CA ALA A 15 -16.29 -20.95 13.64
C ALA A 15 -17.15 -20.55 12.43
N ARG A 16 -18.43 -20.20 12.67
CA ARG A 16 -19.30 -19.66 11.61
C ARG A 16 -18.80 -18.31 11.10
N PHE A 17 -18.41 -17.41 12.00
CA PHE A 17 -17.85 -16.10 11.66
C PHE A 17 -16.60 -16.25 10.79
N GLU A 18 -15.65 -17.09 11.16
CA GLU A 18 -14.43 -17.34 10.39
C GLU A 18 -14.75 -17.91 9.00
N LYS A 19 -15.65 -18.90 8.92
CA LYS A 19 -16.07 -19.50 7.65
C LYS A 19 -16.74 -18.49 6.73
N GLN A 20 -17.65 -17.68 7.26
CA GLN A 20 -18.33 -16.65 6.48
C GLN A 20 -17.35 -15.56 6.05
N THR A 21 -16.53 -15.05 6.96
CA THR A 21 -15.56 -14.00 6.65
C THR A 21 -14.52 -14.45 5.63
N SER A 22 -14.03 -15.69 5.69
CA SER A 22 -13.13 -16.20 4.66
C SER A 22 -13.80 -16.27 3.28
N ARG A 23 -15.07 -16.72 3.22
CA ARG A 23 -15.83 -16.80 1.97
C ARG A 23 -16.09 -15.40 1.38
N TYR A 24 -16.63 -14.48 2.17
CA TYR A 24 -16.96 -13.13 1.70
C TYR A 24 -15.70 -12.29 1.49
N GLY A 25 -14.72 -12.37 2.38
CA GLY A 25 -13.44 -11.67 2.27
C GLY A 25 -12.70 -12.05 0.99
N ARG A 26 -12.58 -13.35 0.68
CA ARG A 26 -11.96 -13.77 -0.59
C ARG A 26 -12.74 -13.28 -1.82
N ASN A 27 -14.07 -13.44 -1.81
CA ASN A 27 -14.89 -13.04 -2.96
C ASN A 27 -14.82 -11.52 -3.19
N THR A 28 -14.89 -10.73 -2.12
CA THR A 28 -14.79 -9.26 -2.21
C THR A 28 -13.40 -8.82 -2.68
N MET A 29 -12.32 -9.45 -2.20
CA MET A 29 -10.97 -9.23 -2.72
C MET A 29 -10.86 -9.49 -4.23
N ILE A 30 -11.43 -10.59 -4.72
CA ILE A 30 -11.41 -10.91 -6.16
C ILE A 30 -12.21 -9.86 -6.95
N ILE A 31 -13.39 -9.47 -6.47
CA ILE A 31 -14.19 -8.42 -7.11
C ILE A 31 -13.41 -7.11 -7.13
N GLY A 32 -12.80 -6.72 -6.01
CA GLY A 32 -11.98 -5.51 -5.92
C GLY A 32 -10.81 -5.53 -6.90
N LEU A 33 -10.11 -6.67 -7.03
CA LEU A 33 -9.06 -6.86 -8.01
C LEU A 33 -9.58 -6.65 -9.43
N VAL A 34 -10.68 -7.29 -9.81
CA VAL A 34 -11.28 -7.13 -11.14
C VAL A 34 -11.66 -5.67 -11.41
N LEU A 35 -12.36 -5.03 -10.47
CA LEU A 35 -12.75 -3.63 -10.58
C LEU A 35 -11.52 -2.70 -10.72
N SER A 36 -10.45 -2.96 -9.99
CA SER A 36 -9.21 -2.17 -10.06
C SER A 36 -8.53 -2.26 -11.43
N LEU A 37 -8.73 -3.35 -12.17
CA LEU A 37 -8.15 -3.56 -13.49
C LEU A 37 -8.99 -2.94 -14.61
N ILE A 38 -10.26 -2.60 -14.39
CA ILE A 38 -11.14 -2.03 -15.43
C ILE A 38 -10.54 -0.77 -16.05
N GLY A 39 -10.10 0.19 -15.22
CA GLY A 39 -9.51 1.46 -15.69
C GLY A 39 -8.24 1.26 -16.52
N PRO A 40 -7.22 0.56 -16.00
CA PRO A 40 -6.01 0.24 -16.77
C PRO A 40 -6.28 -0.54 -18.06
N ILE A 41 -7.20 -1.51 -18.04
CA ILE A 41 -7.60 -2.26 -19.25
C ILE A 41 -8.27 -1.31 -20.25
N TYR A 42 -9.15 -0.43 -19.79
CA TYR A 42 -9.77 0.57 -20.66
C TYR A 42 -8.72 1.46 -21.34
N ILE A 43 -7.73 1.93 -20.57
CA ILE A 43 -6.64 2.74 -21.11
C ILE A 43 -5.81 1.93 -22.10
N ALA A 44 -5.42 0.70 -21.77
CA ALA A 44 -4.56 -0.12 -22.62
C ALA A 44 -5.18 -0.46 -23.98
N PHE A 45 -6.50 -0.67 -24.05
CA PHE A 45 -7.16 -1.18 -25.26
C PHE A 45 -8.06 -0.16 -25.97
N PHE A 46 -8.56 0.86 -25.27
CA PHE A 46 -9.61 1.75 -25.80
C PHE A 46 -9.25 3.23 -25.80
N SER A 47 -8.14 3.66 -25.18
CA SER A 47 -7.76 5.08 -25.15
C SER A 47 -7.15 5.62 -26.45
N GLY A 48 -6.84 4.74 -27.40
CA GLY A 48 -6.07 5.10 -28.60
C GLY A 48 -4.57 5.32 -28.35
N LEU A 49 -4.09 5.14 -27.10
CA LEU A 49 -2.66 5.12 -26.80
C LEU A 49 -2.03 3.84 -27.33
N GLU A 50 -0.84 3.97 -27.94
CA GLU A 50 -0.06 2.84 -28.47
C GLU A 50 0.62 2.04 -27.35
N ILE A 51 -0.16 1.47 -26.43
CA ILE A 51 0.35 0.66 -25.32
C ILE A 51 0.59 -0.77 -25.80
N THR A 52 1.87 -1.13 -25.96
CA THR A 52 2.25 -2.50 -26.32
C THR A 52 2.28 -3.42 -25.10
N GLY A 53 2.08 -4.72 -25.30
CA GLY A 53 2.18 -5.72 -24.22
C GLY A 53 3.56 -5.73 -23.53
N ALA A 54 4.62 -5.40 -24.28
CA ALA A 54 5.97 -5.26 -23.73
C ALA A 54 6.05 -4.13 -22.70
N MET A 55 5.42 -2.97 -22.97
CA MET A 55 5.39 -1.84 -22.03
C MET A 55 4.67 -2.20 -20.73
N ILE A 56 3.58 -2.98 -20.81
CA ILE A 56 2.85 -3.46 -19.62
C ILE A 56 3.75 -4.35 -18.77
N TRP A 57 4.44 -5.32 -19.38
CA TRP A 57 5.33 -6.22 -18.65
C TRP A 57 6.53 -5.49 -18.03
N VAL A 58 7.11 -4.52 -18.73
CA VAL A 58 8.21 -3.69 -18.21
C VAL A 58 7.74 -2.88 -16.99
N ALA A 59 6.57 -2.25 -17.09
CA ALA A 59 6.00 -1.51 -15.97
C ALA A 59 5.68 -2.42 -14.78
N PHE A 60 5.08 -3.58 -15.03
CA PHE A 60 4.80 -4.59 -14.01
C PHE A 60 6.08 -5.06 -13.31
N LEU A 61 7.12 -5.43 -14.06
CA LEU A 61 8.38 -5.90 -13.50
C LEU A 61 9.11 -4.81 -12.70
N ALA A 62 9.01 -3.55 -13.10
CA ALA A 62 9.55 -2.44 -12.32
C ALA A 62 8.86 -2.30 -10.95
N VAL A 63 7.52 -2.38 -10.93
CA VAL A 63 6.72 -2.33 -9.70
C VAL A 63 6.97 -3.57 -8.84
N ALA A 64 6.95 -4.77 -9.43
CA ALA A 64 7.21 -6.03 -8.75
C ALA A 64 8.65 -6.11 -8.20
N GLY A 65 9.64 -5.59 -8.92
CA GLY A 65 11.02 -5.50 -8.43
C GLY A 65 11.15 -4.58 -7.21
N THR A 66 10.34 -3.52 -7.14
CA THR A 66 10.38 -2.54 -6.04
C THR A 66 9.56 -3.00 -4.82
N PHE A 67 8.35 -3.52 -5.05
CA PHE A 67 7.36 -3.78 -4.01
C PHE A 67 6.99 -5.26 -3.86
N GLY A 68 7.46 -6.15 -4.75
CA GLY A 68 7.06 -7.56 -4.76
C GLY A 68 7.43 -8.32 -3.50
N VAL A 69 8.51 -7.94 -2.82
CA VAL A 69 8.87 -8.51 -1.51
C VAL A 69 7.78 -8.22 -0.47
N LEU A 70 7.16 -7.04 -0.52
CA LEU A 70 6.08 -6.65 0.41
C LEU A 70 4.85 -7.52 0.25
N TRP A 71 4.59 -8.06 -0.95
CA TRP A 71 3.46 -8.98 -1.19
C TRP A 71 3.52 -10.24 -0.32
N PHE A 72 4.71 -10.60 0.17
CA PHE A 72 4.91 -11.74 1.07
C PHE A 72 5.19 -11.29 2.51
N VAL A 73 6.07 -10.29 2.68
CA VAL A 73 6.47 -9.83 4.01
C VAL A 73 5.31 -9.21 4.77
N GLU A 74 4.50 -8.38 4.12
CA GLU A 74 3.40 -7.70 4.79
C GLU A 74 2.33 -8.68 5.29
N PRO A 75 1.81 -9.63 4.48
CA PRO A 75 0.84 -10.57 5.00
C PRO A 75 1.38 -11.39 6.17
N LEU A 76 2.62 -11.87 6.08
CA LEU A 76 3.25 -12.66 7.13
C LEU A 76 3.47 -11.86 8.42
N THR A 77 3.78 -10.57 8.30
CA THR A 77 4.03 -9.69 9.45
C THR A 77 2.74 -9.26 10.13
N TYR A 78 1.69 -8.97 9.36
CA TYR A 78 0.43 -8.46 9.90
C TYR A 78 -0.51 -9.57 10.38
N PHE A 79 -0.44 -10.76 9.80
CA PHE A 79 -1.33 -11.87 10.15
C PHE A 79 -1.32 -12.22 11.66
N PRO A 80 -0.16 -12.35 12.34
CA PRO A 80 -0.14 -12.64 13.78
C PRO A 80 -0.76 -11.55 14.65
N ILE A 81 -0.84 -10.31 14.14
CA ILE A 81 -1.37 -9.16 14.88
C ILE A 81 -2.86 -8.99 14.66
N LEU A 82 -3.29 -9.09 13.40
CA LEU A 82 -4.63 -8.75 12.95
C LEU A 82 -5.57 -9.97 12.92
N GLY A 83 -5.05 -11.16 12.67
CA GLY A 83 -5.84 -12.36 12.41
C GLY A 83 -6.45 -12.41 11.01
N SER A 84 -6.98 -13.57 10.63
CA SER A 84 -7.40 -13.86 9.24
C SER A 84 -8.53 -12.96 8.72
N ALA A 85 -9.50 -12.64 9.58
CA ALA A 85 -10.67 -11.84 9.22
C ALA A 85 -10.31 -10.38 8.89
N ALA A 86 -9.55 -9.74 9.78
CA ALA A 86 -9.13 -8.35 9.65
C ALA A 86 -8.18 -8.15 8.46
N MET A 87 -7.41 -9.18 8.09
CA MET A 87 -6.49 -9.14 6.95
C MET A 87 -7.20 -8.87 5.62
N TYR A 88 -8.36 -9.48 5.36
CA TYR A 88 -9.11 -9.18 4.13
C TYR A 88 -9.50 -7.70 4.04
N GLN A 89 -9.90 -7.11 5.17
CA GLN A 89 -10.26 -5.69 5.23
C GLN A 89 -9.03 -4.81 5.06
N ALA A 90 -7.95 -5.12 5.78
CA ALA A 90 -6.71 -4.36 5.78
C ALA A 90 -6.12 -4.25 4.37
N PHE A 91 -6.05 -5.36 3.62
CA PHE A 91 -5.51 -5.38 2.27
C PHE A 91 -6.44 -4.76 1.23
N MET A 92 -7.76 -4.80 1.42
CA MET A 92 -8.71 -4.09 0.54
C MET A 92 -8.60 -2.57 0.71
N ILE A 93 -8.46 -2.09 1.94
CA ILE A 93 -8.42 -0.64 2.24
C ILE A 93 -7.04 -0.06 1.97
N GLY A 94 -5.98 -0.81 2.28
CA GLY A 94 -4.60 -0.39 2.15
C GLY A 94 -4.13 0.55 3.27
N ASN A 95 -2.90 1.08 3.10
CA ASN A 95 -2.23 1.94 4.08
C ASN A 95 -2.20 1.34 5.50
N ILE A 96 -1.87 0.04 5.56
CA ILE A 96 -2.00 -0.78 6.77
C ILE A 96 -1.09 -0.25 7.88
N SER A 97 0.20 -0.07 7.61
CA SER A 97 1.22 0.33 8.60
C SER A 97 0.98 1.70 9.23
N ASN A 98 0.45 2.66 8.47
CA ASN A 98 0.30 4.03 8.98
C ASN A 98 -1.06 4.28 9.67
N LYS A 99 -2.09 3.48 9.37
CA LYS A 99 -3.45 3.73 9.89
C LYS A 99 -4.08 2.50 10.54
N LEU A 100 -4.20 1.41 9.81
CA LEU A 100 -5.03 0.28 10.25
C LEU A 100 -4.37 -0.55 11.34
N LEU A 101 -3.07 -0.83 11.21
CA LEU A 101 -2.30 -1.57 12.21
C LEU A 101 -2.23 -0.81 13.54
N PRO A 102 -1.87 0.49 13.59
CA PRO A 102 -1.96 1.28 14.83
C PRO A 102 -3.36 1.30 15.44
N ALA A 103 -4.41 1.46 14.62
CA ALA A 103 -5.79 1.44 15.11
C ALA A 103 -6.16 0.09 15.76
N ALA A 104 -5.77 -1.02 15.15
CA ALA A 104 -5.99 -2.36 15.72
C ALA A 104 -5.23 -2.57 17.03
N ILE A 105 -3.95 -2.15 17.10
CA ILE A 105 -3.13 -2.26 18.32
C ILE A 105 -3.72 -1.42 19.46
N VAL A 106 -4.16 -0.19 19.18
CA VAL A 106 -4.81 0.67 20.18
C VAL A 106 -6.11 0.06 20.67
N ALA A 107 -6.95 -0.48 19.77
CA ALA A 107 -8.20 -1.13 20.17
C ALA A 107 -7.96 -2.38 21.03
N GLN A 108 -7.02 -3.25 20.61
CA GLN A 108 -6.65 -4.46 21.34
C GLN A 108 -6.12 -4.13 22.75
N SER A 109 -5.20 -3.17 22.85
CA SER A 109 -4.63 -2.75 24.15
C SER A 109 -5.66 -2.09 25.07
N THR A 110 -6.56 -1.26 24.53
CA THR A 110 -7.63 -0.59 25.30
C THR A 110 -8.54 -1.59 26.00
N ILE A 111 -8.81 -2.75 25.39
CA ILE A 111 -9.65 -3.78 25.99
C ILE A 111 -8.85 -4.91 26.68
N GLY A 112 -7.52 -4.79 26.75
CA GLY A 112 -6.64 -5.81 27.30
C GLY A 112 -6.63 -7.14 26.51
N ALA A 113 -6.93 -7.11 25.21
CA ALA A 113 -6.87 -8.28 24.35
C ALA A 113 -5.47 -8.45 23.75
N LYS A 114 -4.96 -9.68 23.75
CA LYS A 114 -3.65 -10.02 23.15
C LYS A 114 -3.82 -10.37 21.67
N PRO A 115 -2.89 -9.96 20.79
CA PRO A 115 -2.88 -10.42 19.41
C PRO A 115 -2.82 -11.95 19.30
N GLY A 116 -3.44 -12.51 18.25
CA GLY A 116 -3.56 -13.96 18.04
C GLY A 116 -4.58 -14.66 18.97
N THR A 117 -5.31 -13.91 19.80
CA THR A 117 -6.45 -14.44 20.56
C THR A 117 -7.76 -14.12 19.84
N LYS A 118 -8.79 -14.96 19.99
CA LYS A 118 -10.13 -14.72 19.42
C LYS A 118 -10.67 -13.31 19.73
N ARG A 119 -10.43 -12.82 20.96
CA ARG A 119 -10.82 -11.47 21.39
C ARG A 119 -10.00 -10.38 20.68
N GLY A 120 -8.71 -10.60 20.49
CA GLY A 120 -7.82 -9.68 19.79
C GLY A 120 -8.15 -9.56 18.30
N ASP A 121 -8.46 -10.68 17.65
CA ASP A 121 -8.84 -10.72 16.23
C ASP A 121 -10.16 -9.98 15.99
N LEU A 122 -11.18 -10.21 16.84
CA LEU A 122 -12.44 -9.48 16.76
C LEU A 122 -12.26 -7.98 17.02
N ALA A 123 -11.39 -7.60 17.97
CA ALA A 123 -11.06 -6.19 18.20
C ALA A 123 -10.39 -5.55 16.98
N ALA A 124 -9.49 -6.26 16.31
CA ALA A 124 -8.85 -5.79 15.07
C ALA A 124 -9.87 -5.59 13.95
N VAL A 125 -10.79 -6.53 13.75
CA VAL A 125 -11.89 -6.40 12.76
C VAL A 125 -12.71 -5.14 13.02
N MET A 126 -13.16 -4.93 14.27
CA MET A 126 -13.97 -3.77 14.63
C MET A 126 -13.20 -2.44 14.49
N ALA A 127 -11.92 -2.44 14.87
CA ALA A 127 -11.05 -1.26 14.73
C ALA A 127 -10.86 -0.87 13.26
N ILE A 128 -10.60 -1.85 12.39
CA ILE A 128 -10.43 -1.61 10.95
C ILE A 128 -11.74 -1.16 10.31
N CYS A 129 -12.89 -1.73 10.70
CA CYS A 129 -14.20 -1.22 10.29
C CYS A 129 -14.35 0.26 10.65
N GLY A 130 -14.09 0.63 11.91
CA GLY A 130 -14.19 2.02 12.36
C GLY A 130 -13.24 2.96 11.63
N ALA A 131 -11.98 2.55 11.45
CA ALA A 131 -10.98 3.32 10.72
C ALA A 131 -11.37 3.51 9.24
N ALA A 132 -11.93 2.48 8.60
CA ALA A 132 -12.43 2.54 7.23
C ALA A 132 -13.61 3.50 7.12
N THR A 133 -14.59 3.40 8.02
CA THR A 133 -15.76 4.29 8.04
C THR A 133 -15.33 5.75 8.20
N VAL A 134 -14.50 6.06 9.20
CA VAL A 134 -13.98 7.43 9.39
C VAL A 134 -13.22 7.90 8.14
N HIS A 135 -12.41 7.02 7.52
CA HIS A 135 -11.67 7.38 6.33
C HIS A 135 -12.57 7.70 5.12
N LEU A 136 -13.55 6.84 4.81
CA LEU A 136 -14.44 7.06 3.67
C LEU A 136 -15.38 8.25 3.92
N THR A 137 -15.92 8.38 5.13
CA THR A 137 -16.80 9.50 5.48
C THR A 137 -16.04 10.83 5.42
N SER A 138 -14.83 10.90 5.98
CA SER A 138 -14.02 12.12 5.88
C SER A 138 -13.61 12.44 4.44
N LEU A 139 -13.29 11.44 3.62
CA LEU A 139 -12.98 11.66 2.21
C LEU A 139 -14.20 12.19 1.45
N LEU A 140 -15.38 11.63 1.68
CA LEU A 140 -16.62 12.12 1.07
C LEU A 140 -16.93 13.57 1.47
N LEU A 141 -16.85 13.88 2.77
CA LEU A 141 -17.24 15.20 3.28
C LEU A 141 -16.18 16.27 2.99
N LEU A 142 -14.91 16.01 3.31
CA LEU A 142 -13.85 17.02 3.24
C LEU A 142 -13.28 17.16 1.82
N VAL A 143 -13.06 16.05 1.12
CA VAL A 143 -12.46 16.08 -0.22
C VAL A 143 -13.56 16.16 -1.28
N GLY A 144 -14.57 15.31 -1.19
CA GLY A 144 -15.69 15.28 -2.15
C GLY A 144 -16.51 16.56 -2.11
N LEU A 145 -17.20 16.83 -1.00
CA LEU A 145 -18.11 17.97 -0.90
C LEU A 145 -17.38 19.30 -0.70
N LEU A 146 -16.62 19.42 0.39
CA LEU A 146 -15.94 20.68 0.72
C LEU A 146 -14.85 21.04 -0.28
N GLY A 147 -14.12 20.06 -0.81
CA GLY A 147 -13.16 20.27 -1.89
C GLY A 147 -13.82 20.81 -3.16
N THR A 148 -14.96 20.24 -3.58
CA THR A 148 -15.69 20.74 -4.77
C THR A 148 -16.19 22.16 -4.56
N TRP A 149 -16.75 22.46 -3.38
CA TRP A 149 -17.16 23.82 -3.03
C TRP A 149 -15.97 24.80 -2.99
N LEU A 150 -14.84 24.39 -2.42
CA LEU A 150 -13.65 25.24 -2.37
C LEU A 150 -13.14 25.54 -3.78
N VAL A 151 -13.08 24.53 -4.65
CA VAL A 151 -12.63 24.68 -6.04
C VAL A 151 -13.54 25.64 -6.83
N SER A 152 -14.84 25.69 -6.55
CA SER A 152 -15.74 26.62 -7.27
C SER A 152 -15.51 28.09 -6.93
N LEU A 153 -14.79 28.39 -5.85
CA LEU A 153 -14.41 29.76 -5.45
C LEU A 153 -13.04 30.17 -6.00
N ILE A 154 -12.26 29.24 -6.54
CA ILE A 154 -10.90 29.50 -7.02
C ILE A 154 -10.94 29.98 -8.48
N PRO A 155 -10.26 31.08 -8.84
CA PRO A 155 -10.14 31.53 -10.23
C PRO A 155 -9.54 30.45 -11.15
N ALA A 156 -10.00 30.41 -12.40
CA ALA A 156 -9.56 29.41 -13.39
C ALA A 156 -8.03 29.39 -13.56
N ASP A 157 -7.39 30.56 -13.63
CA ASP A 157 -5.94 30.70 -13.80
C ASP A 157 -5.16 29.99 -12.67
N VAL A 158 -5.66 30.04 -11.44
CA VAL A 158 -5.03 29.38 -10.28
C VAL A 158 -5.23 27.87 -10.35
N ILE A 159 -6.38 27.39 -10.83
CA ILE A 159 -6.66 25.96 -11.03
C ILE A 159 -5.72 25.38 -12.08
N GLU A 160 -5.46 26.09 -13.17
CA GLU A 160 -4.53 25.63 -14.21
C GLU A 160 -3.10 25.50 -13.68
N VAL A 161 -2.63 26.50 -12.94
CA VAL A 161 -1.32 26.43 -12.26
C VAL A 161 -1.29 25.24 -11.29
N ALA A 162 -2.33 25.04 -10.48
CA ALA A 162 -2.40 23.91 -9.56
C ALA A 162 -2.32 22.56 -10.30
N ARG A 163 -3.01 22.39 -11.43
CA ARG A 163 -2.96 21.17 -12.25
C ARG A 163 -1.55 20.83 -12.73
N LEU A 164 -0.74 21.83 -13.07
CA LEU A 164 0.65 21.63 -13.48
C LEU A 164 1.53 21.11 -12.34
N TYR A 165 1.30 21.57 -11.10
CA TYR A 165 2.15 21.24 -9.95
C TYR A 165 1.64 20.08 -9.08
N ILE A 166 0.38 19.65 -9.23
CA ILE A 166 -0.19 18.55 -8.43
C ILE A 166 0.63 17.26 -8.60
N MET A 167 0.90 16.84 -9.84
CA MET A 167 1.62 15.59 -10.10
C MET A 167 3.05 15.59 -9.51
N PRO A 168 3.90 16.60 -9.78
CA PRO A 168 5.20 16.71 -9.14
C PRO A 168 5.15 16.74 -7.61
N SER A 169 4.16 17.46 -7.03
CA SER A 169 4.02 17.58 -5.57
C SER A 169 3.66 16.24 -4.94
N LEU A 170 2.75 15.48 -5.56
CA LEU A 170 2.39 14.13 -5.11
C LEU A 170 3.58 13.18 -5.16
N MET A 171 4.34 13.18 -6.26
CA MET A 171 5.53 12.34 -6.38
C MET A 171 6.64 12.73 -5.41
N GLY A 172 6.82 14.04 -5.16
CA GLY A 172 7.76 14.54 -4.15
C GLY A 172 7.41 14.07 -2.74
N ALA A 173 6.13 14.11 -2.36
CA ALA A 173 5.67 13.58 -1.08
C ALA A 173 5.95 12.07 -0.94
N VAL A 174 5.67 11.28 -1.99
CA VAL A 174 5.94 9.83 -2.02
C VAL A 174 7.44 9.54 -1.92
N LEU A 175 8.29 10.33 -2.57
CA LEU A 175 9.75 10.20 -2.45
C LEU A 175 10.19 10.39 -0.99
N VAL A 176 9.77 11.49 -0.35
CA VAL A 176 10.09 11.76 1.06
C VAL A 176 9.59 10.64 1.96
N GLN A 177 8.35 10.19 1.76
CA GLN A 177 7.77 9.07 2.49
C GLN A 177 8.62 7.79 2.33
N SER A 178 9.08 7.49 1.12
CA SER A 178 9.91 6.31 0.83
C SER A 178 11.28 6.40 1.52
N ILE A 179 11.91 7.57 1.53
CA ILE A 179 13.19 7.82 2.22
C ILE A 179 13.04 7.59 3.73
N VAL A 180 11.99 8.17 4.33
CA VAL A 180 11.71 8.03 5.76
C VAL A 180 11.39 6.58 6.12
N ALA A 181 10.65 5.87 5.27
CA ALA A 181 10.31 4.46 5.48
C ALA A 181 11.54 3.54 5.41
N MET A 182 12.45 3.75 4.46
CA MET A 182 13.62 2.88 4.28
C MET A 182 14.64 2.96 5.43
N LYS A 183 14.69 4.08 6.17
CA LYS A 183 15.65 4.34 7.28
C LYS A 183 17.11 3.97 6.96
N SER A 184 17.50 3.96 5.69
CA SER A 184 18.81 3.49 5.24
C SER A 184 19.44 4.50 4.29
N PHE A 185 20.48 5.18 4.77
CA PHE A 185 21.11 6.28 4.04
C PHE A 185 21.76 5.81 2.73
N ARG A 186 22.52 4.70 2.76
CA ARG A 186 23.29 4.26 1.58
C ARG A 186 22.41 3.82 0.40
N PRO A 187 21.43 2.91 0.55
CA PRO A 187 20.56 2.53 -0.56
C PRO A 187 19.76 3.72 -1.11
N THR A 188 19.33 4.63 -0.23
CA THR A 188 18.65 5.87 -0.62
C THR A 188 19.53 6.73 -1.55
N VAL A 189 20.78 7.00 -1.14
CA VAL A 189 21.71 7.80 -1.95
C VAL A 189 22.00 7.12 -3.29
N ILE A 190 22.22 5.80 -3.30
CA ILE A 190 22.45 5.04 -4.53
C ILE A 190 21.26 5.19 -5.48
N ALA A 191 20.04 4.98 -4.99
CA ALA A 191 18.83 5.08 -5.80
C ALA A 191 18.62 6.50 -6.37
N VAL A 192 18.82 7.54 -5.56
CA VAL A 192 18.70 8.94 -5.99
C VAL A 192 19.74 9.28 -7.05
N VAL A 193 21.01 8.92 -6.83
CA VAL A 193 22.08 9.20 -7.79
C VAL A 193 21.83 8.49 -9.12
N LEU A 194 21.45 7.21 -9.10
CA LEU A 194 21.14 6.46 -10.32
C LEU A 194 19.92 7.05 -11.06
N ALA A 195 18.89 7.47 -10.33
CA ALA A 195 17.72 8.13 -10.93
C ALA A 195 18.10 9.45 -11.61
N LEU A 196 18.94 10.27 -10.97
CA LEU A 196 19.42 11.54 -11.54
C LEU A 196 20.32 11.30 -12.76
N LEU A 197 21.28 10.37 -12.68
CA LEU A 197 22.13 10.01 -13.81
C LEU A 197 21.31 9.47 -14.98
N MET A 198 20.32 8.63 -14.71
CA MET A 198 19.45 8.10 -15.77
C MET A 198 18.70 9.23 -16.47
N ASN A 199 18.02 10.10 -15.72
CA ASN A 199 17.13 11.11 -16.29
C ASN A 199 17.86 12.32 -16.88
N PHE A 200 18.99 12.73 -16.31
CA PHE A 200 19.71 13.95 -16.73
C PHE A 200 20.94 13.68 -17.61
N VAL A 201 21.41 12.43 -17.70
CA VAL A 201 22.58 12.08 -18.52
C VAL A 201 22.22 11.03 -19.57
N LEU A 202 21.75 9.85 -19.15
CA LEU A 202 21.55 8.73 -20.08
C LEU A 202 20.36 8.92 -21.02
N VAL A 203 19.22 9.42 -20.54
CA VAL A 203 18.04 9.67 -21.38
C VAL A 203 18.29 10.78 -22.42
N PRO A 204 18.91 11.94 -22.09
CA PRO A 204 19.30 12.91 -23.10
C PRO A 204 20.29 12.37 -24.15
N LEU A 205 21.22 11.50 -23.76
CA LEU A 205 22.20 10.89 -24.67
C LEU A 205 21.60 9.76 -25.53
N ALA A 206 20.64 9.01 -25.01
CA ALA A 206 19.96 7.94 -25.71
C ALA A 206 18.45 7.94 -25.38
N PRO A 207 17.63 8.73 -26.10
CA PRO A 207 16.21 8.91 -25.79
C PRO A 207 15.39 7.61 -25.80
N THR A 208 15.83 6.60 -26.55
CA THR A 208 15.20 5.26 -26.58
C THR A 208 15.21 4.57 -25.22
N LEU A 209 16.17 4.92 -24.34
CA LEU A 209 16.22 4.41 -22.98
C LEU A 209 15.13 5.01 -22.08
N GLY A 210 14.53 6.15 -22.45
CA GLY A 210 13.52 6.84 -21.65
C GLY A 210 12.33 5.93 -21.30
N MET A 211 11.89 5.11 -22.25
CA MET A 211 10.78 4.15 -22.04
C MET A 211 11.11 3.11 -20.96
N PHE A 212 12.39 2.75 -20.81
CA PHE A 212 12.85 1.73 -19.88
C PHE A 212 13.53 2.31 -18.64
N ALA A 213 13.64 3.65 -18.55
CA ALA A 213 14.47 4.33 -17.57
C ALA A 213 14.13 3.94 -16.13
N THR A 214 12.85 3.92 -15.78
CA THR A 214 12.39 3.52 -14.44
C THR A 214 12.78 2.07 -14.11
N ALA A 215 12.56 1.14 -15.04
CA ALA A 215 12.89 -0.27 -14.83
C ALA A 215 14.40 -0.47 -14.66
N ILE A 216 15.20 0.17 -15.52
CA ILE A 216 16.67 0.14 -15.44
C ILE A 216 17.15 0.70 -14.10
N VAL A 217 16.64 1.86 -13.69
CA VAL A 217 17.02 2.50 -12.41
C VAL A 217 16.68 1.61 -11.23
N VAL A 218 15.50 0.99 -11.20
CA VAL A 218 15.11 0.07 -10.12
C VAL A 218 16.08 -1.12 -10.06
N ILE A 219 16.32 -1.79 -11.18
CA ILE A 219 17.21 -2.96 -11.25
C ILE A 219 18.63 -2.58 -10.83
N CYS A 220 19.18 -1.49 -11.40
CA CYS A 220 20.49 -1.00 -11.03
C CYS A 220 20.55 -0.62 -9.55
N SER A 221 19.54 0.04 -9.00
CA SER A 221 19.50 0.43 -7.58
C SER A 221 19.55 -0.78 -6.66
N ILE A 222 18.82 -1.85 -7.00
CA ILE A 222 18.86 -3.11 -6.25
C ILE A 222 20.27 -3.73 -6.33
N LEU A 223 20.84 -3.86 -7.52
CA LEU A 223 22.15 -4.46 -7.75
C LEU A 223 23.27 -3.68 -7.05
N PHE A 224 23.35 -2.36 -7.25
CA PHE A 224 24.35 -1.51 -6.63
C PHE A 224 24.18 -1.44 -5.11
N SER A 225 22.95 -1.40 -4.59
CA SER A 225 22.71 -1.43 -3.15
C SER A 225 23.13 -2.76 -2.52
N TRP A 226 22.95 -3.86 -3.23
CA TRP A 226 23.40 -5.18 -2.79
C TRP A 226 24.94 -5.31 -2.82
N LEU A 227 25.58 -4.87 -3.90
CA LEU A 227 27.04 -4.92 -4.06
C LEU A 227 27.77 -3.98 -3.10
N LEU A 228 27.28 -2.76 -2.91
CA LEU A 228 27.87 -1.71 -2.06
C LEU A 228 27.35 -1.76 -0.61
N ARG A 229 26.61 -2.83 -0.25
CA ARG A 229 26.11 -3.05 1.10
C ARG A 229 27.25 -3.09 2.11
N ASN A 230 27.07 -2.39 3.23
CA ASN A 230 27.97 -2.56 4.37
C ASN A 230 27.77 -3.95 4.99
N ARG A 231 28.74 -4.85 4.83
CA ARG A 231 28.66 -6.21 5.40
C ARG A 231 28.80 -6.21 6.93
N LYS A 232 29.35 -5.15 7.52
CA LYS A 232 29.62 -5.05 8.97
C LYS A 232 28.37 -4.81 9.83
N THR A 233 27.31 -4.23 9.27
CA THR A 233 26.06 -3.92 10.03
C THR A 233 25.13 -5.11 10.24
N THR A 234 25.46 -6.28 9.69
CA THR A 234 24.58 -7.47 9.77
C THR A 234 24.72 -8.24 11.10
N TYR A 235 25.66 -7.86 11.98
CA TYR A 235 26.01 -8.61 13.19
C TYR A 235 25.71 -7.88 14.51
N SER A 236 24.92 -6.80 14.48
CA SER A 236 24.62 -6.01 15.67
C SER A 236 23.12 -5.73 15.82
N THR A 237 22.33 -6.80 15.97
CA THR A 237 20.96 -6.73 16.48
C THR A 237 20.72 -7.92 17.41
N GLU A 238 21.45 -7.92 18.52
CA GLU A 238 21.00 -8.44 19.82
C GLU A 238 21.63 -7.56 20.90
N SER A 239 20.82 -6.64 21.44
CA SER A 239 20.88 -6.11 22.82
C SER A 239 19.64 -5.27 23.08
#